data_AF-A0A538RZY2-F1
#
_entry.id   AF-A0A538RZY2-F1
#
_cell.length_a   1.000
_cell.length_b   1.000
_cell.length_c   1.000
_cell.angle_alpha   90.00
_cell.angle_beta   90.00
_cell.angle_gamma   90.00
#
_symmetry.space_group_name_H-M   'P 1'
#
loop_
_entity.id
_entity.type
_entity.pdbx_description
1 polymer ?
#
loop_
_entity_poly.entity_id
_entity_poly.type
_entity_poly.pdbx_seq_one_letter_code
_entity_poly.pdbx_strand_id
1 'polypeptide(L)' 'MLKRVRALLEMIRFSHTLFALPFALLSALLAWQETPFRWLDLAGIFLCMVFARSAAMAFNRLADRHYDALNPRTA' A
#
# COMPACT_ATOMS: atom_id res chain seq x y z
N MET A 1 11.33 -4.14 23.97
CA MET A 1 10.16 -3.71 23.18
C MET A 1 10.51 -3.27 21.76
N LEU A 2 11.51 -2.39 21.57
CA LEU A 2 11.90 -1.85 20.25
C LEU A 2 12.21 -2.91 19.18
N LYS A 3 12.83 -4.03 19.56
CA LYS A 3 13.13 -5.16 18.65
C LYS A 3 11.87 -5.87 18.12
N ARG A 4 10.81 -5.99 18.93
CA ARG A 4 9.54 -6.62 18.50
C ARG A 4 8.77 -5.72 17.54
N VAL A 5 8.80 -4.40 17.77
CA VAL A 5 8.21 -3.40 16.87
C VAL A 5 8.93 -3.39 15.53
N ARG A 6 10.27 -3.45 15.53
CA ARG A 6 11.09 -3.55 14.32
C ARG A 6 10.82 -4.82 13.52
N ALA A 7 10.69 -5.98 14.18
CA ALA A 7 10.33 -7.23 13.53
C ALA A 7 8.90 -7.21 12.92
N LEU A 8 7.96 -6.55 13.58
CA LEU A 8 6.59 -6.34 13.06
C LEU A 8 6.60 -5.42 11.83
N LEU A 9 7.43 -4.37 11.84
CA LEU A 9 7.64 -3.44 10.72
C LEU A 9 8.42 -4.04 9.56
N GLU A 10 9.29 -5.04 9.79
CA GLU A 10 10.00 -5.79 8.74
C GLU A 10 9.11 -6.86 8.07
N MET A 11 8.17 -7.45 8.81
CA MET A 11 7.26 -8.48 8.31
C MET A 11 6.11 -7.90 7.46
N ILE A 12 5.67 -6.68 7.78
CA ILE A 12 4.90 -5.86 6.84
C ILE A 12 5.91 -5.39 5.79
N ARG A 13 5.66 -5.58 4.50
CA ARG A 13 6.52 -5.04 3.42
C ARG A 13 6.51 -3.51 3.40
N PHE A 14 7.05 -2.87 4.44
CA PHE A 14 7.07 -1.44 4.65
C PHE A 14 7.80 -0.76 3.52
N SER A 15 8.83 -1.39 2.95
CA SER A 15 9.61 -0.88 1.81
C SER A 15 8.73 -0.47 0.63
N HIS A 16 7.66 -1.20 0.38
CA HIS A 16 6.79 -0.96 -0.75
C HIS A 16 5.73 0.12 -0.47
N THR A 17 5.30 0.25 0.78
CA THR A 17 4.41 1.32 1.24
C THR A 17 5.20 2.63 1.41
N LEU A 18 6.45 2.56 1.85
CA LEU A 18 7.40 3.66 1.99
C LEU A 18 7.68 4.33 0.65
N PHE A 19 7.76 3.56 -0.44
CA PHE A 19 7.88 4.11 -1.80
C PHE A 19 6.64 4.88 -2.26
N ALA A 20 5.44 4.46 -1.85
CA ALA A 20 4.18 5.09 -2.25
C ALA A 20 3.80 6.27 -1.34
N LEU A 21 4.26 6.26 -0.09
CA LEU A 21 4.00 7.29 0.91
C LEU A 21 4.37 8.72 0.48
N PRO A 22 5.55 9.00 -0.12
CA PRO A 22 5.90 10.36 -0.54
C PRO A 22 4.95 10.89 -1.62
N PHE A 23 4.49 10.04 -2.54
CA PHE A 23 3.51 10.44 -3.56
C PHE A 23 2.14 10.72 -2.94
N ALA A 24 1.68 9.86 -2.04
CA ALA A 24 0.41 10.07 -1.33
C ALA A 24 0.41 11.36 -0.49
N LEU A 25 1.51 11.63 0.22
CA LEU A 25 1.68 12.87 0.99
C LEU A 25 1.79 14.10 0.10
N LEU A 26 2.50 14.03 -1.03
CA LEU A 26 2.58 15.14 -1.98
C LEU A 26 1.20 15.50 -2.55
N SER A 27 0.42 14.49 -2.95
CA SER A 27 -0.95 14.69 -3.42
C SER A 27 -1.86 15.27 -2.34
N ALA A 28 -1.73 14.82 -1.09
CA ALA A 28 -2.48 15.36 0.03
C ALA A 28 -2.11 16.82 0.34
N LEU A 29 -0.81 17.16 0.31
CA LEU A 29 -0.32 18.53 0.48
C LEU A 29 -0.86 19.47 -0.62
N LEU A 30 -0.89 19.02 -1.87
CA LEU A 30 -1.50 19.76 -2.97
C LEU A 30 -3.01 19.97 -2.75
N ALA A 31 -3.74 18.93 -2.33
CA ALA A 31 -5.18 19.03 -2.07
C ALA A 31 -5.50 19.97 -0.88
N TRP A 32 -4.64 20.00 0.15
CA TRP A 32 -4.80 20.87 1.31
C TRP A 32 -4.45 22.34 1.06
N GLN A 33 -3.97 22.71 -0.13
CA GLN A 33 -3.87 24.13 -0.50
C GLN A 33 -5.25 24.76 -0.71
N GLU A 34 -6.20 23.99 -1.22
CA GLU A 34 -7.55 24.44 -1.57
C GLU A 34 -8.62 23.97 -0.56
N THR A 35 -8.26 23.05 0.34
CA THR A 35 -9.20 22.44 1.30
C THR A 35 -8.62 22.41 2.72
N PRO A 36 -9.45 22.59 3.77
CA PRO A 36 -8.96 22.56 5.14
C PRO A 36 -8.46 21.16 5.52
N PHE A 37 -7.37 21.11 6.28
CA PHE A 37 -6.79 19.86 6.75
C PHE A 37 -7.75 19.08 7.66
N ARG A 38 -7.95 17.78 7.37
CA ARG A 38 -8.76 16.88 8.19
C ARG A 38 -8.01 15.58 8.46
N TRP A 39 -7.94 15.20 9.73
CA TRP A 39 -7.35 13.92 10.16
C TRP A 39 -8.04 12.69 9.54
N LEU A 40 -9.34 12.81 9.25
CA LEU A 40 -10.11 11.77 8.56
C LEU A 40 -9.60 11.49 7.15
N ASP A 41 -9.16 12.52 6.41
CA ASP A 41 -8.65 12.34 5.06
C ASP A 41 -7.30 11.61 5.11
N LEU A 42 -6.43 11.96 6.06
CA LEU A 42 -5.16 11.29 6.26
C LEU A 42 -5.33 9.81 6.64
N ALA A 43 -6.27 9.52 7.54
CA ALA A 43 -6.64 8.15 7.88
C ALA A 43 -7.23 7.40 6.67
N GLY A 44 -8.11 8.06 5.91
CA GLY A 44 -8.73 7.52 4.70
C GLY A 44 -7.71 7.20 3.60
N ILE A 45 -6.75 8.09 3.35
CA ILE A 45 -5.64 7.87 2.41
C ILE A 45 -4.83 6.65 2.82
N PHE A 46 -4.44 6.55 4.09
CA PHE A 46 -3.70 5.40 4.59
C PHE A 46 -4.48 4.09 4.42
N LEU A 47 -5.77 4.12 4.78
CA LEU A 47 -6.66 2.97 4.63
C LEU A 47 -6.79 2.55 3.15
N CYS A 48 -7.01 3.51 2.26
CA CYS A 48 -7.08 3.29 0.81
C CYS A 48 -5.80 2.68 0.27
N MET A 49 -4.62 3.17 0.67
CA MET A 49 -3.34 2.61 0.22
C MET A 49 -3.18 1.14 0.61
N VAL A 50 -3.59 0.76 1.81
CA VAL A 50 -3.51 -0.64 2.28
C VAL A 50 -4.52 -1.53 1.55
N PHE A 51 -5.77 -1.08 1.46
CA PHE A 51 -6.83 -1.86 0.83
C PHE A 51 -6.68 -1.96 -0.68
N ALA A 52 -6.45 -0.85 -1.38
CA ALA A 52 -6.29 -0.82 -2.83
C ALA A 52 -5.13 -1.72 -3.27
N ARG A 53 -4.01 -1.70 -2.55
CA ARG A 53 -2.87 -2.58 -2.86
C ARG A 53 -3.17 -4.05 -2.63
N SER A 54 -3.84 -4.37 -1.51
CA SER A 54 -4.23 -5.74 -1.18
C SER A 54 -5.24 -6.28 -2.18
N ALA A 55 -6.23 -5.45 -2.55
CA ALA A 55 -7.23 -5.76 -3.54
C ALA A 55 -6.61 -5.95 -4.94
N ALA A 56 -5.74 -5.05 -5.38
CA ALA A 56 -5.03 -5.18 -6.66
C ALA A 56 -4.19 -6.47 -6.72
N MET A 57 -3.47 -6.80 -5.65
CA MET A 57 -2.66 -8.02 -5.61
C MET A 57 -3.51 -9.30 -5.59
N ALA A 58 -4.63 -9.28 -4.86
CA ALA A 58 -5.58 -10.39 -4.85
C ALA A 58 -6.26 -10.56 -6.21
N PHE A 59 -6.62 -9.44 -6.86
CA PHE A 59 -7.24 -9.43 -8.17
C PHE A 59 -6.27 -9.94 -9.24
N ASN A 60 -5.04 -9.45 -9.28
CA ASN A 60 -4.01 -9.93 -10.19
C ASN A 60 -3.84 -11.45 -10.06
N ARG A 61 -3.78 -11.97 -8.82
CA ARG A 61 -3.66 -13.43 -8.61
C ARG A 61 -4.90 -14.22 -9.04
N LEU A 62 -6.10 -13.64 -8.97
CA LEU A 62 -7.32 -14.30 -9.43
C LEU A 62 -7.40 -14.32 -10.96
N ALA A 63 -7.12 -13.20 -11.61
CA ALA A 63 -7.14 -13.04 -13.06
C ALA A 63 -6.01 -13.83 -13.72
N ASP A 64 -4.81 -13.74 -13.17
CA ASP A 64 -3.60 -14.32 -13.76
C ASP A 64 -3.42 -15.80 -13.40
N ARG A 65 -4.31 -16.42 -12.60
CA ARG A 65 -4.17 -17.81 -12.13
C ARG A 65 -3.89 -18.83 -13.24
N HIS A 66 -4.47 -18.61 -14.43
CA HIS A 66 -4.33 -19.51 -15.57
C HIS A 66 -3.00 -19.28 -16.30
N TYR A 67 -2.56 -18.03 -16.37
CA TYR A 67 -1.30 -17.62 -16.98
C TYR A 67 -0.10 -17.95 -16.08
N ASP A 68 -0.23 -17.78 -14.76
CA ASP A 68 0.78 -18.12 -13.77
C ASP A 68 1.04 -19.64 -13.74
N ALA A 69 0.02 -20.47 -13.96
CA ALA A 69 0.14 -21.93 -14.03
C ALA A 69 0.92 -22.43 -15.27
N LEU A 70 1.03 -21.60 -16.30
CA LEU A 70 1.74 -21.91 -17.55
C LEU A 70 3.19 -21.39 -17.54
N ASN A 71 3.59 -20.64 -16.51
CA ASN A 71 4.90 -19.98 -16.45
C ASN A 71 5.91 -20.80 -15.61
N PRO A 72 6.99 -21.33 -16.21
CA PRO A 72 7.98 -22.18 -15.52
C PRO A 72 8.82 -21.46 -14.43
N ARG A 73 8.68 -20.13 -14.28
CA ARG A 73 9.42 -19.31 -13.30
C ARG A 73 8.69 -19.14 -11.96
N THR A 74 7.41 -19.50 -11.88
CA THR A 74 6.55 -19.34 -10.69
C THR A 74 6.04 -20.67 -10.13
N ALA A 75 6.52 -21.81 -10.66
CA ALA A 75 6.23 -23.14 -10.14
C ALA A 75 6.85 -23.38 -8.75
#